data_AF-A0A0M9DZT1-F1
#
_entry.id   AF-A0A0M9DZT1-F1
#
_cell.length_a   1.000
_cell.length_b   1.000
_cell.length_c   1.000
_cell.angle_alpha   90.00
_cell.angle_beta   90.00
_cell.angle_gamma   90.00
#
_symmetry.space_group_name_H-M   'P 1'
#
loop_
_entity.id
_entity.type
_entity.pdbx_description
1 polymer ?
#
loop_
_entity_poly.entity_id
_entity_poly.type
_entity_poly.pdbx_seq_one_letter_code
_entity_poly.pdbx_strand_id
1 'polypeptide(L)'
;MKTELYNYTARQAMPDDITIRLAKPDDMPSLLDIEQACWPKALQVSEKDILNRLTTYPDGQCVMIHNDQCIGVMYSIRIHNKKIIYGHHVKNIVDCHEPDGAIVLFISINILPESRQSGMGERLLDYMLSYSMAKAGVEKVVAVSRCQHYCNRKDMSLMDYIHQQDHHQLSVDPILRFHQLHGAHIKQLIPGYRPNDIDNQGFGVLVEYPSILKKPQIIHQTASNDCQPDNLSETIKTCICEVTKQKDPTCLSTDTPFREMGMESLEIAELCNRLNSILNIHLTVDIFFDFFTINKVSDYLKNHMQSVQELSLKEGKSKSMIQKNLPESDKIAIIGMACRFPGANTVGEFWKMLKNGIDAISTIPENRMNQMLFNDSTFPKHGGYLNNIDCFDAKFFRISPHEAEKLDPQHRMLLEVSWEAFENSGIDVTRLQGSQTGIFAGIFSDDYKLLQGKSLPYDHPDLFYATGTSNSTVAGRLSYFYDFKDHASHWIPPAHLL
;
A
#
# COMPACT_ATOMS: atom_id res chain seq x y z
N MET A 1 -0.57 9.21 24.81
CA MET A 1 -0.21 8.28 23.72
C MET A 1 -1.45 7.47 23.28
N LYS A 2 -2.50 8.14 22.80
CA LYS A 2 -3.76 7.52 22.34
C LYS A 2 -4.38 8.38 21.23
N THR A 3 -3.67 8.63 20.11
CA THR A 3 -4.30 9.29 18.94
C THR A 3 -3.58 9.17 17.59
N GLU A 4 -2.39 8.56 17.47
CA GLU A 4 -1.57 8.69 16.24
C GLU A 4 -1.59 7.50 15.26
N LEU A 5 -2.56 6.58 15.40
CA LEU A 5 -2.66 5.39 14.52
C LEU A 5 -3.65 5.53 13.36
N TYR A 6 -4.16 6.74 13.09
CA TYR A 6 -5.30 6.94 12.18
C TYR A 6 -4.95 7.17 10.70
N ASN A 7 -3.66 7.22 10.29
CA ASN A 7 -3.29 7.79 8.97
C ASN A 7 -2.64 6.85 7.95
N TYR A 8 -2.79 5.53 8.06
CA TYR A 8 -2.29 4.62 7.02
C TYR A 8 -3.44 3.73 6.52
N THR A 9 -4.00 4.11 5.36
CA THR A 9 -5.12 3.53 4.55
C THR A 9 -6.49 4.22 4.60
N ALA A 10 -6.50 5.53 4.35
CA ALA A 10 -7.66 6.16 3.72
C ALA A 10 -7.24 6.65 2.33
N ARG A 11 -7.21 5.74 1.33
CA ARG A 11 -7.32 6.18 -0.07
C ARG A 11 -8.79 6.58 -0.24
N GLN A 12 -9.01 7.87 -0.48
CA GLN A 12 -10.26 8.63 -0.30
C GLN A 12 -10.47 9.07 1.15
N ALA A 13 -10.38 10.40 1.38
CA ALA A 13 -10.93 10.98 2.60
C ALA A 13 -12.38 10.52 2.75
N MET A 14 -12.74 10.03 3.94
CA MET A 14 -14.14 9.85 4.30
C MET A 14 -14.81 11.24 4.15
N PRO A 15 -15.89 11.39 3.38
CA PRO A 15 -16.69 12.61 3.46
C PRO A 15 -17.10 12.82 4.92
N ASP A 16 -17.31 14.08 5.32
CA ASP A 16 -17.50 14.50 6.72
C ASP A 16 -18.68 13.79 7.43
N ASP A 17 -19.50 13.07 6.68
CA ASP A 17 -20.69 12.32 7.11
C ASP A 17 -20.43 10.83 7.42
N ILE A 18 -19.21 10.29 7.22
CA ILE A 18 -18.88 8.88 7.49
C ILE A 18 -17.89 8.73 8.65
N THR A 19 -18.27 7.90 9.63
CA THR A 19 -17.42 7.55 10.77
C THR A 19 -17.32 6.04 10.93
N ILE A 20 -16.10 5.52 11.14
CA ILE A 20 -15.89 4.13 11.58
C ILE A 20 -15.47 4.14 13.04
N ARG A 21 -16.13 3.32 13.87
CA ARG A 21 -15.78 3.16 15.29
C ARG A 21 -15.99 1.73 15.76
N LEU A 22 -15.46 1.42 16.95
CA LEU A 22 -15.75 0.14 17.60
C LEU A 22 -17.26 0.00 17.88
N ALA A 23 -17.75 -1.21 17.70
CA ALA A 23 -19.13 -1.58 17.99
C ALA A 23 -19.37 -1.57 19.50
N LYS A 24 -20.54 -1.10 19.92
CA LYS A 24 -20.99 -1.07 21.31
C LYS A 24 -22.23 -1.96 21.47
N PRO A 25 -22.52 -2.46 22.68
CA PRO A 25 -23.77 -3.17 22.94
C PRO A 25 -25.03 -2.38 22.54
N ASP A 26 -24.98 -1.05 22.65
CA ASP A 26 -26.10 -0.17 22.26
C ASP A 26 -26.39 -0.18 20.75
N ASP A 27 -25.44 -0.64 19.92
CA ASP A 27 -25.63 -0.77 18.47
C ASP A 27 -26.48 -2.01 18.09
N MET A 28 -26.82 -2.87 19.06
CA MET A 28 -27.48 -4.17 18.83
C MET A 28 -28.73 -4.09 17.92
N PRO A 29 -29.66 -3.14 18.09
CA PRO A 29 -30.81 -3.04 17.20
C PRO A 29 -30.40 -2.88 15.73
N SER A 30 -29.46 -1.96 15.46
CA SER A 30 -28.95 -1.74 14.10
C SER A 30 -28.15 -2.92 13.56
N LEU A 31 -27.41 -3.63 14.42
CA LEU A 31 -26.68 -4.83 14.00
C LEU A 31 -27.61 -5.97 13.57
N LEU A 32 -28.75 -6.14 14.26
CA LEU A 32 -29.78 -7.11 13.90
C LEU A 32 -30.46 -6.74 12.58
N ASP A 33 -30.77 -5.45 12.38
CA ASP A 33 -31.35 -4.96 11.13
C ASP A 33 -30.39 -5.19 9.94
N ILE A 34 -29.10 -4.90 10.12
CA ILE A 34 -28.06 -5.15 9.11
C ILE A 34 -27.95 -6.65 8.80
N GLU A 35 -27.95 -7.51 9.83
CA GLU A 35 -27.85 -8.97 9.65
C GLU A 35 -29.06 -9.51 8.87
N GLN A 36 -30.27 -9.05 9.21
CA GLN A 36 -31.50 -9.42 8.53
C GLN A 36 -31.54 -8.95 7.08
N ALA A 37 -31.03 -7.74 6.80
CA ALA A 37 -30.97 -7.17 5.45
C ALA A 37 -29.87 -7.79 4.58
N CYS A 38 -28.76 -8.24 5.18
CA CYS A 38 -27.60 -8.74 4.44
C CYS A 38 -27.66 -10.23 4.11
N TRP A 39 -28.32 -11.03 4.95
CA TRP A 39 -28.27 -12.49 4.87
C TRP A 39 -29.66 -13.13 4.74
N PRO A 40 -29.81 -14.19 3.92
CA PRO A 40 -30.98 -15.06 3.97
C PRO A 40 -31.16 -15.70 5.35
N LYS A 41 -32.41 -15.97 5.75
CA LYS A 41 -32.77 -16.48 7.09
C LYS A 41 -31.99 -17.73 7.54
N ALA A 42 -31.60 -18.60 6.60
CA ALA A 42 -30.82 -19.80 6.89
C ALA A 42 -29.37 -19.53 7.34
N LEU A 43 -28.83 -18.36 6.97
CA LEU A 43 -27.44 -17.96 7.14
C LEU A 43 -27.23 -16.88 8.21
N GLN A 44 -28.32 -16.24 8.65
CA GLN A 44 -28.30 -15.25 9.72
C GLN A 44 -27.78 -15.86 11.03
N VAL A 45 -27.02 -15.05 11.78
CA VAL A 45 -26.67 -15.36 13.17
C VAL A 45 -27.70 -14.81 14.15
N SER A 46 -27.79 -15.41 15.33
CA SER A 46 -28.73 -14.97 16.35
C SER A 46 -28.20 -13.75 17.12
N GLU A 47 -29.09 -13.03 17.80
CA GLU A 47 -28.71 -11.94 18.72
C GLU A 47 -27.67 -12.39 19.75
N LYS A 48 -27.81 -13.62 20.28
CA LYS A 48 -26.85 -14.21 21.21
C LYS A 48 -25.46 -14.36 20.58
N ASP A 49 -25.38 -14.72 19.31
CA ASP A 49 -24.11 -14.87 18.59
C ASP A 49 -23.44 -13.51 18.34
N ILE A 50 -24.21 -12.47 18.00
CA ILE A 50 -23.71 -11.10 17.84
C ILE A 50 -23.20 -10.57 19.18
N LEU A 51 -23.99 -10.75 20.25
CA LEU A 51 -23.58 -10.36 21.59
C LEU A 51 -22.29 -11.07 22.00
N ASN A 52 -22.16 -12.37 21.73
CA ASN A 52 -20.95 -13.13 22.02
C ASN A 52 -19.71 -12.54 21.32
N ARG A 53 -19.85 -12.04 20.08
CA ARG A 53 -18.75 -11.36 19.36
C ARG A 53 -18.35 -10.05 20.04
N LEU A 54 -19.34 -9.24 20.40
CA LEU A 54 -19.11 -7.94 21.05
C LEU A 54 -18.48 -8.10 22.44
N THR A 55 -18.80 -9.17 23.18
CA THR A 55 -18.24 -9.41 24.51
C THR A 55 -16.89 -10.11 24.46
N THR A 56 -16.68 -11.04 23.53
CA THR A 56 -15.45 -11.86 23.48
C THR A 56 -14.25 -11.06 22.97
N TYR A 57 -14.44 -10.23 21.94
CA TYR A 57 -13.36 -9.42 21.37
C TYR A 57 -13.90 -8.06 20.91
N PRO A 58 -14.26 -7.14 21.82
CA PRO A 58 -14.85 -5.84 21.47
C PRO A 58 -13.95 -5.03 20.52
N ASP A 59 -12.63 -5.10 20.72
CA ASP A 59 -11.65 -4.40 19.90
C ASP A 59 -11.53 -4.96 18.48
N GLY A 60 -12.24 -6.04 18.13
CA GLY A 60 -12.24 -6.62 16.79
C GLY A 60 -13.48 -6.30 15.95
N GLN A 61 -14.45 -5.59 16.53
CA GLN A 61 -15.74 -5.38 15.89
C GLN A 61 -15.91 -3.88 15.59
N CYS A 62 -16.06 -3.54 14.31
CA CYS A 62 -16.19 -2.15 13.88
C CYS A 62 -17.52 -1.92 13.16
N VAL A 63 -18.18 -0.80 13.47
CA VAL A 63 -19.37 -0.31 12.79
C VAL A 63 -19.03 0.90 11.93
N MET A 64 -19.71 1.00 10.79
CA MET A 64 -19.67 2.15 9.89
C MET A 64 -20.96 2.94 10.04
N ILE A 65 -20.82 4.23 10.31
CA ILE A 65 -21.91 5.18 10.52
C ILE A 65 -21.89 6.18 9.38
N HIS A 66 -23.06 6.44 8.80
CA HIS A 66 -23.27 7.45 7.79
C HIS A 66 -24.54 8.23 8.15
N ASN A 67 -24.44 9.56 8.29
CA ASN A 67 -25.56 10.42 8.73
C ASN A 67 -26.24 9.92 10.02
N ASP A 68 -25.45 9.63 11.06
CA ASP A 68 -25.87 9.09 12.37
C ASP A 68 -26.57 7.72 12.33
N GLN A 69 -26.61 7.04 11.19
CA GLN A 69 -27.15 5.70 11.03
C GLN A 69 -26.03 4.67 10.87
N CYS A 70 -26.11 3.56 11.60
CA CYS A 70 -25.21 2.43 11.41
C CYS A 70 -25.60 1.71 10.10
N ILE A 71 -24.74 1.81 9.08
CA ILE A 71 -24.98 1.26 7.75
C ILE A 71 -24.19 -0.02 7.47
N GLY A 72 -23.22 -0.35 8.34
CA GLY A 72 -22.37 -1.50 8.13
C GLY A 72 -21.64 -1.96 9.39
N VAL A 73 -21.21 -3.22 9.38
CA VAL A 73 -20.44 -3.84 10.47
C VAL A 73 -19.46 -4.86 9.91
N MET A 74 -18.29 -4.93 10.52
CA MET A 74 -17.30 -5.96 10.25
C MET A 74 -16.86 -6.62 11.55
N TYR A 75 -16.87 -7.96 11.53
CA TYR A 75 -16.54 -8.76 12.70
C TYR A 75 -15.23 -9.53 12.50
N SER A 76 -14.41 -9.60 13.54
CA SER A 76 -13.14 -10.33 13.52
C SER A 76 -12.83 -11.01 14.84
N ILE A 77 -11.89 -11.96 14.82
CA ILE A 77 -11.26 -12.53 16.02
C ILE A 77 -9.76 -12.70 15.78
N ARG A 78 -8.99 -12.85 16.85
CA ARG A 78 -7.60 -13.32 16.80
C ARG A 78 -7.51 -14.81 17.09
N ILE A 79 -6.66 -15.53 16.36
CA ILE A 79 -6.35 -16.96 16.51
C ILE A 79 -4.83 -17.19 16.36
N HIS A 80 -4.26 -18.23 16.98
CA HIS A 80 -2.83 -18.52 16.82
C HIS A 80 -2.51 -19.31 15.53
N ASN A 81 -3.46 -20.07 14.98
CA ASN A 81 -3.22 -20.94 13.82
C ASN A 81 -4.46 -21.10 12.93
N LYS A 82 -4.28 -20.97 11.61
CA LYS A 82 -5.34 -21.19 10.62
C LYS A 82 -5.94 -22.61 10.63
N LYS A 83 -5.22 -23.60 11.16
CA LYS A 83 -5.74 -24.97 11.32
C LYS A 83 -6.99 -25.03 12.22
N ILE A 84 -7.15 -24.06 13.13
CA ILE A 84 -8.32 -23.99 14.03
C ILE A 84 -9.62 -23.76 13.26
N ILE A 85 -9.55 -23.10 12.09
CA ILE A 85 -10.71 -22.86 11.24
C ILE A 85 -11.37 -24.18 10.79
N TYR A 86 -10.57 -25.24 10.64
CA TYR A 86 -11.08 -26.55 10.26
C TYR A 86 -11.81 -27.21 11.43
N GLY A 87 -13.00 -27.76 11.14
CA GLY A 87 -13.85 -28.37 12.15
C GLY A 87 -14.69 -27.37 12.95
N HIS A 88 -14.56 -26.07 12.70
CA HIS A 88 -15.41 -25.02 13.27
C HIS A 88 -16.36 -24.43 12.22
N HIS A 89 -17.51 -23.98 12.69
CA HIS A 89 -18.55 -23.32 11.94
C HIS A 89 -18.51 -21.80 12.20
N VAL A 90 -19.09 -21.01 11.30
CA VAL A 90 -19.19 -19.54 11.45
C VAL A 90 -19.80 -19.10 12.79
N LYS A 91 -20.61 -19.94 13.45
CA LYS A 91 -21.27 -19.64 14.74
C LYS A 91 -20.36 -19.88 15.96
N ASN A 92 -19.54 -20.93 15.96
CA ASN A 92 -18.69 -21.30 17.09
C ASN A 92 -17.22 -20.85 16.93
N ILE A 93 -16.85 -20.31 15.76
CA ILE A 93 -15.48 -19.85 15.50
C ILE A 93 -15.02 -18.77 16.50
N VAL A 94 -15.97 -18.01 17.07
CA VAL A 94 -15.72 -16.97 18.08
C VAL A 94 -15.12 -17.56 19.36
N ASP A 95 -15.49 -18.80 19.71
CA ASP A 95 -15.00 -19.49 20.91
C ASP A 95 -13.50 -19.86 20.79
N CYS A 96 -12.94 -19.78 19.58
CA CYS A 96 -11.52 -19.94 19.31
C CYS A 96 -10.71 -18.65 19.50
N HIS A 97 -11.33 -17.56 19.98
CA HIS A 97 -10.63 -16.30 20.14
C HIS A 97 -9.50 -16.40 21.17
N GLU A 98 -8.32 -15.93 20.76
CA GLU A 98 -7.16 -15.78 21.62
C GLU A 98 -6.66 -14.32 21.57
N PRO A 99 -6.64 -13.59 22.70
CA PRO A 99 -6.28 -12.17 22.72
C PRO A 99 -4.94 -11.83 22.06
N ASP A 100 -3.95 -12.73 22.15
CA ASP A 100 -2.60 -12.57 21.60
C ASP A 100 -2.35 -13.38 20.31
N GLY A 101 -3.41 -13.89 19.68
CA GLY A 101 -3.30 -14.67 18.45
C GLY A 101 -2.60 -13.91 17.33
N ALA A 102 -1.65 -14.55 16.65
CA ALA A 102 -0.87 -13.93 15.58
C ALA A 102 -1.66 -13.71 14.27
N ILE A 103 -2.85 -14.28 14.15
CA ILE A 103 -3.67 -14.21 12.95
C ILE A 103 -4.99 -13.54 13.29
N VAL A 104 -5.36 -12.49 12.55
CA VAL A 104 -6.71 -11.94 12.59
C VAL A 104 -7.57 -12.65 11.55
N LEU A 105 -8.67 -13.25 11.98
CA LEU A 105 -9.69 -13.87 11.14
C LEU A 105 -10.89 -12.93 11.01
N PHE A 106 -11.16 -12.45 9.80
CA PHE A 106 -12.40 -11.77 9.47
C PHE A 106 -13.54 -12.79 9.31
N ILE A 107 -14.60 -12.58 10.09
CA ILE A 107 -15.76 -13.47 10.15
C ILE A 107 -16.79 -13.06 9.09
N SER A 108 -17.15 -11.78 9.05
CA SER A 108 -18.08 -11.23 8.06
C SER A 108 -17.92 -9.73 7.92
N ILE A 109 -18.26 -9.25 6.73
CA ILE A 109 -18.45 -7.84 6.40
C ILE A 109 -19.89 -7.68 5.88
N ASN A 110 -20.67 -6.85 6.56
CA ASN A 110 -22.08 -6.65 6.26
C ASN A 110 -22.31 -5.16 6.02
N ILE A 111 -22.83 -4.80 4.86
CA ILE A 111 -23.24 -3.44 4.50
C ILE A 111 -24.70 -3.50 4.03
N LEU A 112 -25.53 -2.60 4.51
CA LEU A 112 -26.93 -2.47 4.07
C LEU A 112 -27.00 -2.44 2.53
N PRO A 113 -27.91 -3.21 1.89
CA PRO A 113 -27.99 -3.30 0.43
C PRO A 113 -28.05 -1.94 -0.28
N GLU A 114 -28.74 -0.98 0.33
CA GLU A 114 -28.94 0.39 -0.14
C GLU A 114 -27.63 1.17 -0.26
N SER A 115 -26.65 0.87 0.61
CA SER A 115 -25.36 1.56 0.69
C SER A 115 -24.22 0.83 -0.03
N ARG A 116 -24.49 -0.30 -0.70
CA ARG A 116 -23.45 -1.11 -1.38
C ARG A 116 -22.92 -0.45 -2.65
N GLN A 117 -23.67 0.43 -3.30
CA GLN A 117 -23.26 1.08 -4.55
C GLN A 117 -22.22 2.20 -4.37
N SER A 118 -21.91 2.58 -3.13
CA SER A 118 -21.05 3.73 -2.80
C SER A 118 -19.64 3.35 -2.35
N GLY A 119 -19.16 2.12 -2.63
CA GLY A 119 -17.82 1.67 -2.24
C GLY A 119 -17.62 1.51 -0.72
N MET A 120 -18.70 1.55 0.07
CA MET A 120 -18.63 1.50 1.54
C MET A 120 -18.02 0.20 2.08
N GLY A 121 -18.29 -0.92 1.41
CA GLY A 121 -17.70 -2.21 1.77
C GLY A 121 -16.18 -2.25 1.55
N GLU A 122 -15.70 -1.61 0.48
CA GLU A 122 -14.27 -1.48 0.16
C GLU A 122 -13.57 -0.68 1.25
N ARG A 123 -14.13 0.48 1.59
CA ARG A 123 -13.60 1.36 2.65
C ARG A 123 -13.58 0.71 4.03
N LEU A 124 -14.63 -0.03 4.40
CA LEU A 124 -14.68 -0.73 5.68
C LEU A 124 -13.65 -1.86 5.75
N LEU A 125 -13.46 -2.59 4.63
CA LEU A 125 -12.46 -3.64 4.54
C LEU A 125 -11.04 -3.05 4.66
N ASP A 126 -10.73 -1.98 3.91
CA ASP A 126 -9.43 -1.31 3.95
C ASP A 126 -9.09 -0.79 5.36
N TYR A 127 -10.04 -0.12 6.01
CA TYR A 127 -9.89 0.32 7.38
C TYR A 127 -9.58 -0.86 8.31
N MET A 128 -10.36 -1.95 8.20
CA MET A 128 -10.18 -3.12 9.06
C MET A 128 -8.88 -3.88 8.80
N LEU A 129 -8.41 -3.93 7.55
CA LEU A 129 -7.11 -4.53 7.21
C LEU A 129 -5.99 -3.79 7.93
N SER A 130 -5.98 -2.47 7.86
CA SER A 130 -4.92 -1.66 8.47
C SER A 130 -5.04 -1.56 9.98
N TYR A 131 -6.25 -1.40 10.49
CA TYR A 131 -6.52 -1.49 11.92
C TYR A 131 -6.02 -2.82 12.51
N SER A 132 -6.21 -3.93 11.79
CA SER A 132 -5.74 -5.26 12.21
C SER A 132 -4.23 -5.41 12.12
N MET A 133 -3.62 -4.98 11.02
CA MET A 133 -2.16 -5.04 10.80
C MET A 133 -1.38 -4.15 11.76
N ALA A 134 -1.99 -3.08 12.26
CA ALA A 134 -1.37 -2.19 13.23
C ALA A 134 -1.39 -2.74 14.67
N LYS A 135 -2.13 -3.83 14.95
CA LYS A 135 -2.15 -4.42 16.30
C LYS A 135 -0.88 -5.22 16.58
N ALA A 136 -0.33 -5.00 17.78
CA ALA A 136 0.85 -5.72 18.23
C ALA A 136 0.67 -7.25 18.19
N GLY A 137 1.68 -7.94 17.64
CA GLY A 137 1.70 -9.39 17.52
C GLY A 137 0.87 -9.97 16.37
N VAL A 138 0.18 -9.15 15.56
CA VAL A 138 -0.51 -9.64 14.36
C VAL A 138 0.48 -9.79 13.22
N GLU A 139 0.59 -11.00 12.67
CA GLU A 139 1.46 -11.31 11.52
C GLU A 139 0.68 -11.42 10.20
N LYS A 140 -0.60 -11.80 10.27
CA LYS A 140 -1.40 -12.13 9.09
C LYS A 140 -2.89 -11.85 9.31
N VAL A 141 -3.59 -11.47 8.25
CA VAL A 141 -5.06 -11.43 8.20
C VAL A 141 -5.57 -12.48 7.22
N VAL A 142 -6.63 -13.18 7.62
CA VAL A 142 -7.33 -14.18 6.81
C VAL A 142 -8.83 -13.94 6.90
N ALA A 143 -9.59 -14.43 5.94
CA ALA A 143 -11.06 -14.42 6.01
C ALA A 143 -11.62 -15.74 5.46
N VAL A 144 -12.79 -16.15 5.95
CA VAL A 144 -13.54 -17.27 5.35
C VAL A 144 -14.78 -16.73 4.67
N SER A 145 -14.66 -16.54 3.37
CA SER A 145 -15.69 -15.99 2.50
C SER A 145 -16.62 -17.08 1.95
N ARG A 146 -17.42 -16.74 0.93
CA ARG A 146 -18.33 -17.64 0.19
C ARG A 146 -18.38 -17.23 -1.27
N CYS A 147 -18.88 -18.12 -2.13
CA CYS A 147 -19.29 -17.71 -3.47
C CYS A 147 -20.73 -17.18 -3.45
N GLN A 148 -21.01 -16.24 -4.35
CA GLN A 148 -22.35 -15.70 -4.59
C GLN A 148 -23.07 -16.48 -5.68
N HIS A 149 -22.38 -16.82 -6.77
CA HIS A 149 -23.02 -17.31 -8.00
C HIS A 149 -22.73 -18.77 -8.33
N TYR A 150 -22.13 -19.53 -7.41
CA TYR A 150 -21.85 -20.95 -7.65
C TYR A 150 -23.12 -21.78 -7.90
N CYS A 151 -24.25 -21.46 -7.26
CA CYS A 151 -25.52 -22.16 -7.46
C CYS A 151 -26.02 -22.14 -8.93
N ASN A 152 -25.55 -21.18 -9.74
CA ASN A 152 -25.88 -21.07 -11.16
C ASN A 152 -24.99 -21.96 -12.06
N ARG A 153 -23.94 -22.59 -11.51
CA ARG A 153 -22.95 -23.39 -12.23
C ARG A 153 -23.05 -24.86 -11.83
N LYS A 154 -23.87 -25.61 -12.57
CA LYS A 154 -24.05 -27.07 -12.38
C LYS A 154 -23.02 -27.92 -13.14
N ASP A 155 -22.23 -27.28 -14.00
CA ASP A 155 -21.28 -27.87 -14.92
C ASP A 155 -19.89 -28.11 -14.31
N MET A 156 -19.64 -27.65 -13.09
CA MET A 156 -18.32 -27.73 -12.45
C MET A 156 -18.38 -27.89 -10.94
N SER A 157 -17.27 -28.38 -10.38
CA SER A 157 -17.10 -28.48 -8.93
C SER A 157 -16.87 -27.09 -8.32
N LEU A 158 -17.22 -26.92 -7.04
CA LEU A 158 -16.92 -25.68 -6.31
C LEU A 158 -15.41 -25.41 -6.25
N MET A 159 -14.60 -26.46 -6.19
CA MET A 159 -13.13 -26.34 -6.17
C MET A 159 -12.59 -25.73 -7.46
N ASP A 160 -13.13 -26.13 -8.62
CA ASP A 160 -12.76 -25.54 -9.90
C ASP A 160 -13.31 -24.11 -10.03
N TYR A 161 -14.52 -23.88 -9.52
CA TYR A 161 -15.19 -22.58 -9.60
C TYR A 161 -14.43 -21.47 -8.87
N ILE A 162 -13.89 -21.72 -7.67
CA ILE A 162 -13.14 -20.70 -6.91
C ILE A 162 -11.83 -20.28 -7.59
N HIS A 163 -11.30 -21.11 -8.50
CA HIS A 163 -10.09 -20.82 -9.28
C HIS A 163 -10.41 -20.32 -10.70
N GLN A 164 -11.68 -20.24 -11.08
CA GLN A 164 -12.06 -19.71 -12.38
C GLN A 164 -11.83 -18.20 -12.42
N GLN A 165 -11.07 -17.78 -13.43
CA GLN A 165 -10.71 -16.38 -13.66
C GLN A 165 -11.27 -15.88 -15.00
N ASP A 166 -11.49 -14.57 -15.09
CA ASP A 166 -11.75 -13.87 -16.33
C ASP A 166 -10.46 -13.62 -17.12
N HIS A 167 -10.59 -12.96 -18.27
CA HIS A 167 -9.46 -12.60 -19.14
C HIS A 167 -8.46 -11.63 -18.48
N HIS A 168 -8.80 -11.03 -17.34
CA HIS A 168 -7.93 -10.19 -16.52
C HIS A 168 -7.34 -10.92 -15.31
N GLN A 169 -7.44 -12.27 -15.26
CA GLN A 169 -6.97 -13.09 -14.15
C GLN A 169 -7.70 -12.80 -12.80
N LEU A 170 -8.87 -12.18 -12.84
CA LEU A 170 -9.70 -11.93 -11.66
C LEU A 170 -10.79 -12.99 -11.54
N SER A 171 -11.17 -13.34 -10.31
CA SER A 171 -12.22 -14.33 -10.07
C SER A 171 -13.53 -13.92 -10.74
N VAL A 172 -14.20 -14.89 -11.34
CA VAL A 172 -15.53 -14.70 -11.94
C VAL A 172 -16.63 -14.56 -10.90
N ASP A 173 -16.39 -14.98 -9.65
CA ASP A 173 -17.32 -14.78 -8.54
C ASP A 173 -17.15 -13.38 -7.94
N PRO A 174 -18.22 -12.56 -7.85
CA PRO A 174 -18.09 -11.18 -7.38
C PRO A 174 -17.57 -11.03 -5.95
N ILE A 175 -17.91 -11.95 -5.03
CA ILE A 175 -17.45 -11.87 -3.64
C ILE A 175 -15.96 -12.21 -3.57
N LEU A 176 -15.52 -13.25 -4.28
CA LEU A 176 -14.10 -13.60 -4.33
C LEU A 176 -13.28 -12.53 -5.06
N ARG A 177 -13.83 -11.94 -6.13
CA ARG A 177 -13.25 -10.80 -6.84
C ARG A 177 -13.07 -9.60 -5.92
N PHE A 178 -14.07 -9.28 -5.11
CA PHE A 178 -13.98 -8.22 -4.09
C PHE A 178 -12.76 -8.43 -3.19
N HIS A 179 -12.56 -9.64 -2.66
CA HIS A 179 -11.36 -9.93 -1.85
C HIS A 179 -10.05 -9.81 -2.65
N GLN A 180 -10.00 -10.30 -3.90
CA GLN A 180 -8.80 -10.21 -4.74
C GLN A 180 -8.42 -8.77 -5.11
N LEU A 181 -9.40 -7.90 -5.37
CA LEU A 181 -9.15 -6.48 -5.64
C LEU A 181 -8.52 -5.76 -4.43
N HIS A 182 -8.71 -6.30 -3.21
CA HIS A 182 -8.07 -5.85 -1.97
C HIS A 182 -6.83 -6.69 -1.61
N GLY A 183 -6.23 -7.35 -2.61
CA GLY A 183 -4.96 -8.07 -2.50
C GLY A 183 -5.06 -9.49 -1.94
N ALA A 184 -6.24 -10.01 -1.64
CA ALA A 184 -6.36 -11.34 -1.06
C ALA A 184 -6.05 -12.46 -2.07
N HIS A 185 -5.36 -13.49 -1.60
CA HIS A 185 -5.13 -14.72 -2.34
C HIS A 185 -6.16 -15.79 -1.92
N ILE A 186 -6.91 -16.31 -2.90
CA ILE A 186 -7.80 -17.46 -2.70
C ILE A 186 -6.94 -18.69 -2.45
N LYS A 187 -7.14 -19.39 -1.32
CA LYS A 187 -6.31 -20.54 -0.94
C LYS A 187 -7.02 -21.87 -1.18
N GLN A 188 -8.13 -22.10 -0.49
CA GLN A 188 -8.78 -23.42 -0.45
C GLN A 188 -10.18 -23.35 0.14
N LEU A 189 -10.93 -24.43 -0.04
CA LEU A 189 -12.22 -24.62 0.60
C LEU A 189 -12.07 -25.09 2.06
N ILE A 190 -12.98 -24.64 2.92
CA ILE A 190 -13.14 -25.07 4.31
C ILE A 190 -14.45 -25.86 4.42
N PRO A 191 -14.39 -27.20 4.47
CA PRO A 191 -15.59 -28.03 4.53
C PRO A 191 -16.40 -27.76 5.79
N GLY A 192 -17.72 -27.67 5.62
CA GLY A 192 -18.65 -27.55 6.75
C GLY A 192 -18.63 -26.20 7.46
N TYR A 193 -17.90 -25.18 6.98
CA TYR A 193 -17.82 -23.89 7.67
C TYR A 193 -19.20 -23.20 7.83
N ARG A 194 -20.12 -23.38 6.87
CA ARG A 194 -21.49 -22.87 6.92
C ARG A 194 -22.49 -23.98 6.60
N PRO A 195 -22.84 -24.89 7.53
CA PRO A 195 -23.65 -26.08 7.23
C PRO A 195 -25.01 -25.79 6.56
N ASN A 196 -25.60 -24.63 6.83
CA ASN A 196 -26.88 -24.22 6.26
C ASN A 196 -26.76 -23.57 4.86
N ASP A 197 -25.55 -23.42 4.33
CA ASP A 197 -25.29 -22.82 3.03
C ASP A 197 -25.37 -23.86 1.91
N ILE A 198 -26.61 -24.20 1.53
CA ILE A 198 -26.89 -25.21 0.51
C ILE A 198 -26.26 -24.81 -0.84
N ASP A 199 -26.28 -23.52 -1.17
CA ASP A 199 -25.74 -22.98 -2.43
C ASP A 199 -24.25 -23.25 -2.60
N ASN A 200 -23.48 -23.26 -1.51
CA ASN A 200 -22.05 -23.59 -1.51
C ASN A 200 -21.75 -24.96 -0.88
N GLN A 201 -22.76 -25.84 -0.77
CA GLN A 201 -22.61 -27.19 -0.21
C GLN A 201 -22.00 -27.21 1.20
N GLY A 202 -22.22 -26.15 1.96
CA GLY A 202 -21.71 -25.94 3.31
C GLY A 202 -20.23 -25.51 3.41
N PHE A 203 -19.54 -25.32 2.30
CA PHE A 203 -18.14 -24.90 2.28
C PHE A 203 -17.97 -23.39 2.48
N GLY A 204 -16.91 -23.01 3.17
CA GLY A 204 -16.36 -21.64 3.14
C GLY A 204 -15.16 -21.57 2.19
N VAL A 205 -14.80 -20.36 1.75
CA VAL A 205 -13.60 -20.13 0.94
C VAL A 205 -12.58 -19.36 1.77
N LEU A 206 -11.44 -19.99 2.09
CA LEU A 206 -10.36 -19.32 2.80
C LEU A 206 -9.60 -18.39 1.84
N VAL A 207 -9.57 -17.10 2.19
CA VAL A 207 -8.73 -16.09 1.55
C VAL A 207 -7.69 -15.58 2.53
N GLU A 208 -6.46 -15.38 2.06
CA GLU A 208 -5.36 -14.84 2.87
C GLU A 208 -4.92 -13.50 2.29
N TYR A 209 -4.86 -12.48 3.14
CA TYR A 209 -4.30 -11.18 2.75
C TYR A 209 -2.78 -11.22 2.91
N PRO A 210 -2.02 -10.69 1.95
CA PRO A 210 -0.58 -10.59 2.06
C PRO A 210 -0.24 -9.80 3.32
N SER A 211 0.67 -10.34 4.11
CA SER A 211 1.24 -9.58 5.22
C SER A 211 2.02 -8.44 4.59
N ILE A 212 1.69 -7.20 4.95
CA ILE A 212 2.49 -6.02 4.59
C ILE A 212 3.95 -6.20 5.11
N LEU A 213 4.19 -7.19 5.99
CA LEU A 213 5.46 -7.48 6.64
C LEU A 213 6.20 -8.76 6.16
N LYS A 214 5.78 -9.48 5.10
CA LYS A 214 6.54 -10.66 4.61
C LYS A 214 6.90 -10.59 3.12
N LYS A 215 8.21 -10.52 2.86
CA LYS A 215 8.87 -10.78 1.56
C LYS A 215 8.28 -12.04 0.91
N PRO A 216 8.05 -12.06 -0.42
CA PRO A 216 7.60 -13.26 -1.10
C PRO A 216 8.67 -14.38 -0.97
N GLN A 217 8.26 -15.53 -0.45
CA GLN A 217 9.01 -16.77 -0.50
C GLN A 217 8.65 -17.51 -1.80
N ILE A 218 9.67 -17.80 -2.60
CA ILE A 218 9.57 -18.51 -3.87
C ILE A 218 9.31 -20.00 -3.60
N ILE A 219 8.35 -20.56 -4.32
CA ILE A 219 8.11 -22.01 -4.41
C ILE A 219 9.07 -22.55 -5.48
N HIS A 220 9.94 -23.48 -5.08
CA HIS A 220 10.87 -24.15 -6.00
C HIS A 220 10.13 -25.08 -6.97
N GLN A 221 10.27 -24.84 -8.27
CA GLN A 221 10.17 -25.88 -9.29
C GLN A 221 11.45 -25.88 -10.13
N THR A 222 11.98 -27.09 -10.33
CA THR A 222 13.27 -27.40 -10.94
C THR A 222 13.32 -27.01 -12.42
N ALA A 223 14.22 -26.08 -12.77
CA ALA A 223 14.55 -25.75 -14.15
C ALA A 223 15.57 -26.74 -14.74
N SER A 224 15.31 -27.17 -15.97
CA SER A 224 16.19 -27.96 -16.84
C SER A 224 17.34 -27.12 -17.41
N ASN A 225 18.56 -27.68 -17.39
CA ASN A 225 19.84 -27.06 -17.73
C ASN A 225 20.10 -26.86 -19.24
N ASP A 226 19.55 -25.83 -19.89
CA ASP A 226 19.95 -25.55 -21.30
C ASP A 226 20.13 -24.08 -21.71
N CYS A 227 20.21 -23.12 -20.77
CA CYS A 227 20.52 -21.72 -21.14
C CYS A 227 21.81 -21.23 -20.44
N GLN A 228 22.87 -20.97 -21.21
CA GLN A 228 24.12 -20.43 -20.68
C GLN A 228 23.97 -18.93 -20.30
N PRO A 229 24.53 -18.50 -19.16
CA PRO A 229 24.33 -17.17 -18.59
C PRO A 229 24.97 -16.00 -19.37
N ASP A 230 25.82 -16.30 -20.36
CA ASP A 230 26.55 -15.27 -21.11
C ASP A 230 25.72 -14.60 -22.22
N ASN A 231 24.51 -15.11 -22.55
CA ASN A 231 23.71 -14.57 -23.67
C ASN A 231 22.32 -13.99 -23.33
N LEU A 232 22.10 -13.60 -22.06
CA LEU A 232 20.79 -13.12 -21.59
C LEU A 232 20.31 -11.82 -22.27
N SER A 233 21.20 -10.87 -22.53
CA SER A 233 20.84 -9.60 -23.16
C SER A 233 20.42 -9.77 -24.62
N GLU A 234 21.06 -10.69 -25.37
CA GLU A 234 20.69 -11.02 -26.75
C GLU A 234 19.39 -11.84 -26.80
N THR A 235 19.18 -12.71 -25.82
CA THR A 235 17.92 -13.45 -25.64
C THR A 235 16.74 -12.49 -25.41
N ILE A 236 16.92 -11.50 -24.53
CA ILE A 236 15.90 -10.47 -24.27
C ILE A 236 15.65 -9.63 -25.52
N LYS A 237 16.70 -9.19 -26.23
CA LYS A 237 16.56 -8.45 -27.50
C LYS A 237 15.77 -9.24 -28.54
N THR A 238 16.05 -10.53 -28.67
CA THR A 238 15.34 -11.42 -29.61
C THR A 238 13.87 -11.54 -29.23
N CYS A 239 13.56 -11.74 -27.95
CA CYS A 239 12.19 -11.79 -27.45
C CYS A 239 11.44 -10.47 -27.71
N ILE A 240 12.11 -9.33 -27.53
CA ILE A 240 11.51 -8.00 -27.81
C ILE A 240 11.19 -7.87 -29.30
N CYS A 241 12.09 -8.25 -30.20
CA CYS A 241 11.84 -8.20 -31.64
C CYS A 241 10.66 -9.08 -32.06
N GLU A 242 10.51 -10.26 -31.47
CA GLU A 242 9.39 -11.16 -31.74
C GLU A 242 8.04 -10.59 -31.26
N VAL A 243 8.00 -10.01 -30.06
CA VAL A 243 6.78 -9.43 -29.48
C VAL A 243 6.35 -8.18 -30.22
N THR A 244 7.31 -7.29 -30.52
CA THR A 244 7.07 -6.00 -31.21
C THR A 244 7.01 -6.12 -32.74
N LYS A 245 7.23 -7.32 -33.29
CA LYS A 245 7.34 -7.62 -34.74
C LYS A 245 8.40 -6.78 -35.47
N GLN A 246 9.38 -6.24 -34.76
CA GLN A 246 10.51 -5.53 -35.35
C GLN A 246 11.54 -6.51 -35.92
N LYS A 247 12.13 -6.17 -37.07
CA LYS A 247 12.95 -7.11 -37.86
C LYS A 247 14.44 -7.17 -37.47
N ASP A 248 14.95 -6.25 -36.63
CA ASP A 248 16.38 -6.16 -36.35
C ASP A 248 16.71 -5.94 -34.86
N PRO A 249 17.29 -6.95 -34.16
CA PRO A 249 17.68 -6.85 -32.75
C PRO A 249 18.91 -5.97 -32.50
N THR A 250 19.66 -5.58 -33.54
CA THR A 250 20.87 -4.74 -33.39
C THR A 250 20.55 -3.26 -33.15
N CYS A 251 19.32 -2.82 -33.41
CA CYS A 251 18.88 -1.44 -33.24
C CYS A 251 18.36 -1.12 -31.83
N LEU A 252 18.20 -2.12 -30.96
CA LEU A 252 17.67 -1.96 -29.61
C LEU A 252 18.77 -1.51 -28.63
N SER A 253 18.59 -0.30 -28.08
CA SER A 253 19.36 0.22 -26.95
C SER A 253 19.20 -0.70 -25.73
N THR A 254 20.25 -0.89 -24.94
CA THR A 254 20.20 -1.76 -23.75
C THR A 254 19.84 -1.02 -22.46
N ASP A 255 19.95 0.31 -22.48
CA ASP A 255 19.82 1.19 -21.32
C ASP A 255 18.59 2.10 -21.40
N THR A 256 17.90 2.08 -22.53
CA THR A 256 16.60 2.73 -22.68
C THR A 256 15.52 1.92 -21.95
N PRO A 257 14.57 2.57 -21.26
CA PRO A 257 13.41 1.89 -20.69
C PRO A 257 12.54 1.20 -21.76
N PHE A 258 11.97 0.02 -21.47
CA PHE A 258 11.12 -0.72 -22.42
C PHE A 258 9.97 0.14 -23.00
N ARG A 259 9.38 1.02 -22.18
CA ARG A 259 8.31 1.93 -22.62
C ARG A 259 8.79 3.02 -23.56
N GLU A 260 10.03 3.49 -23.41
CA GLU A 260 10.64 4.46 -24.34
C GLU A 260 11.04 3.80 -25.66
N MET A 261 11.13 2.47 -25.71
CA MET A 261 11.23 1.69 -26.96
C MET A 261 9.88 1.50 -27.66
N GLY A 262 8.81 2.07 -27.11
CA GLY A 262 7.45 1.92 -27.63
C GLY A 262 6.73 0.66 -27.19
N MET A 263 7.24 -0.07 -26.17
CA MET A 263 6.55 -1.26 -25.66
C MET A 263 5.37 -0.90 -24.76
N GLU A 264 4.19 -1.40 -25.12
CA GLU A 264 2.96 -1.25 -24.34
C GLU A 264 2.83 -2.34 -23.26
N SER A 265 1.93 -2.13 -22.28
CA SER A 265 1.76 -3.04 -21.13
C SER A 265 1.42 -4.48 -21.52
N LEU A 266 0.74 -4.68 -22.66
CA LEU A 266 0.44 -6.01 -23.21
C LEU A 266 1.71 -6.70 -23.75
N GLU A 267 2.60 -5.95 -24.39
CA GLU A 267 3.86 -6.44 -24.94
C GLU A 267 4.86 -6.76 -23.83
N ILE A 268 4.86 -6.01 -22.74
CA ILE A 268 5.67 -6.30 -21.54
C ILE A 268 5.18 -7.60 -20.86
N ALA A 269 3.87 -7.83 -20.79
CA ALA A 269 3.31 -9.06 -20.26
C ALA A 269 3.64 -10.28 -21.13
N GLU A 270 3.57 -10.13 -22.46
CA GLU A 270 3.95 -11.19 -23.41
C GLU A 270 5.46 -11.47 -23.37
N LEU A 271 6.31 -10.44 -23.25
CA LEU A 271 7.75 -10.58 -23.04
C LEU A 271 8.05 -11.38 -21.75
N CYS A 272 7.35 -11.07 -20.66
CA CYS A 272 7.47 -11.79 -19.38
C CYS A 272 7.10 -13.27 -19.54
N ASN A 273 5.98 -13.57 -20.19
CA ASN A 273 5.55 -14.95 -20.47
C ASN A 273 6.55 -15.72 -21.33
N ARG A 274 7.14 -15.07 -22.35
CA ARG A 274 8.15 -15.69 -23.21
C ARG A 274 9.45 -15.95 -22.48
N LEU A 275 9.93 -15.00 -21.68
CA LEU A 275 11.13 -15.20 -20.85
C LEU A 275 10.93 -16.31 -19.83
N ASN A 276 9.75 -16.41 -19.22
CA ASN A 276 9.38 -17.54 -18.37
C ASN A 276 9.45 -18.87 -19.10
N SER A 277 8.92 -18.92 -20.33
CA SER A 277 8.92 -20.14 -21.14
C SER A 277 10.32 -20.55 -21.63
N ILE A 278 11.16 -19.59 -22.04
CA ILE A 278 12.48 -19.85 -22.62
C ILE A 278 13.50 -20.18 -21.54
N LEU A 279 13.47 -19.44 -20.44
CA LEU A 279 14.44 -19.59 -19.34
C LEU A 279 13.96 -20.56 -18.25
N ASN A 280 12.73 -21.05 -18.35
CA ASN A 280 12.08 -21.95 -17.38
C ASN A 280 12.12 -21.37 -15.94
N ILE A 281 11.71 -20.11 -15.82
CA ILE A 281 11.68 -19.33 -14.57
C ILE A 281 10.27 -18.76 -14.34
N HIS A 282 10.02 -18.31 -13.10
CA HIS A 282 8.79 -17.60 -12.75
C HIS A 282 9.09 -16.13 -12.46
N LEU A 283 9.12 -15.33 -13.51
CA LEU A 283 9.05 -13.86 -13.45
C LEU A 283 7.59 -13.42 -13.41
N THR A 284 7.36 -12.37 -12.66
CA THR A 284 6.10 -11.63 -12.65
C THR A 284 6.31 -10.29 -13.33
N VAL A 285 5.24 -9.71 -13.89
CA VAL A 285 5.34 -8.50 -14.75
C VAL A 285 5.89 -7.29 -13.99
N ASP A 286 5.71 -7.23 -12.66
CA ASP A 286 6.27 -6.23 -11.73
C ASP A 286 7.80 -6.07 -11.87
N ILE A 287 8.52 -7.13 -12.22
CA ILE A 287 9.98 -7.09 -12.41
C ILE A 287 10.36 -6.13 -13.55
N PHE A 288 9.52 -5.99 -14.59
CA PHE A 288 9.79 -5.06 -15.70
C PHE A 288 9.49 -3.59 -15.32
N PHE A 289 8.85 -3.36 -14.18
CA PHE A 289 8.70 -2.04 -13.58
C PHE A 289 9.88 -1.70 -12.65
N ASP A 290 10.36 -2.68 -11.88
CA ASP A 290 11.54 -2.54 -11.02
C ASP A 290 12.86 -2.49 -11.83
N PHE A 291 12.91 -3.22 -12.94
CA PHE A 291 14.04 -3.37 -13.86
C PHE A 291 13.59 -3.02 -15.27
N PHE A 292 13.54 -1.73 -15.57
CA PHE A 292 12.90 -1.22 -16.78
C PHE A 292 13.77 -1.24 -18.04
N THR A 293 15.03 -1.71 -17.99
CA THR A 293 15.95 -1.77 -19.14
C THR A 293 16.44 -3.20 -19.40
N ILE A 294 16.88 -3.48 -20.63
CA ILE A 294 17.42 -4.80 -21.01
C ILE A 294 18.59 -5.20 -20.10
N ASN A 295 19.50 -4.27 -19.80
CA ASN A 295 20.64 -4.53 -18.92
C ASN A 295 20.19 -4.84 -17.49
N LYS A 296 19.25 -4.06 -16.93
CA LYS A 296 18.74 -4.28 -15.58
C LYS A 296 18.02 -5.63 -15.45
N VAL A 297 17.24 -6.02 -16.43
CA VAL A 297 16.60 -7.36 -16.46
C VAL A 297 17.64 -8.46 -16.65
N SER A 298 18.64 -8.26 -17.51
CA SER A 298 19.73 -9.22 -17.72
C SER A 298 20.51 -9.48 -16.43
N ASP A 299 20.84 -8.42 -15.69
CA ASP A 299 21.58 -8.51 -14.43
C ASP A 299 20.73 -9.14 -13.32
N TYR A 300 19.45 -8.79 -13.26
CA TYR A 300 18.50 -9.47 -12.37
C TYR A 300 18.45 -10.97 -12.64
N LEU A 301 18.33 -11.37 -13.91
CA LEU A 301 18.29 -12.77 -14.32
C LEU A 301 19.59 -13.51 -14.08
N LYS A 302 20.75 -12.90 -14.34
CA LYS A 302 22.07 -13.48 -14.03
C LYS A 302 22.19 -13.79 -12.54
N ASN A 303 21.85 -12.82 -11.69
CA ASN A 303 21.89 -13.00 -10.23
C ASN A 303 20.87 -14.04 -9.76
N HIS A 304 19.67 -14.06 -10.35
CA HIS A 304 18.63 -15.03 -10.03
C HIS A 304 19.07 -16.46 -10.40
N MET A 305 19.62 -16.67 -11.60
CA MET A 305 20.10 -17.99 -12.05
C MET A 305 21.34 -18.47 -11.28
N GLN A 306 22.27 -17.57 -10.92
CA GLN A 306 23.41 -17.91 -10.07
C GLN A 306 22.98 -18.31 -8.65
N SER A 307 21.99 -17.62 -8.08
CA SER A 307 21.46 -17.97 -6.75
C SER A 307 20.80 -19.35 -6.73
N VAL A 308 20.14 -19.75 -7.82
CA VAL A 308 19.52 -21.08 -7.97
C VAL A 308 20.58 -22.18 -8.17
N GLN A 309 21.68 -21.91 -8.89
CA GLN A 309 22.79 -22.86 -9.05
C GLN A 309 23.59 -23.07 -7.76
N GLU A 310 23.85 -22.03 -6.96
CA GLU A 310 24.55 -22.17 -5.68
C GLU A 310 23.73 -22.93 -4.62
N LEU A 311 22.40 -22.87 -4.69
CA LEU A 311 21.50 -23.59 -3.80
C LEU A 311 21.44 -25.10 -4.10
N SER A 312 21.54 -25.51 -5.36
CA SER A 312 21.60 -26.93 -5.75
C SER A 312 22.91 -27.64 -5.35
N LEU A 313 24.00 -26.90 -5.09
CA LEU A 313 25.29 -27.46 -4.69
C LEU A 313 25.50 -27.57 -3.16
N LYS A 314 24.58 -27.04 -2.35
CA LYS A 314 24.69 -26.95 -0.88
C LYS A 314 23.65 -27.77 -0.11
N GLU A 315 22.98 -28.73 -0.73
CA GLU A 315 22.17 -29.73 -0.01
C GLU A 315 23.05 -30.83 0.58
N GLY A 316 23.73 -30.51 1.69
CA GLY A 316 24.54 -31.53 2.35
C GLY A 316 25.45 -31.04 3.47
N LYS A 317 25.06 -30.04 4.29
CA LYS A 317 25.51 -29.91 5.69
C LYS A 317 24.89 -28.69 6.39
N SER A 318 24.25 -29.01 7.52
CA SER A 318 24.07 -28.19 8.72
C SER A 318 23.11 -26.99 8.69
N LYS A 319 21.88 -27.28 9.16
CA LYS A 319 21.02 -26.34 9.91
C LYS A 319 21.72 -25.94 11.21
N SER A 320 22.52 -24.87 11.21
CA SER A 320 22.84 -24.06 12.39
C SER A 320 23.84 -22.97 11.99
N MET A 321 23.36 -21.85 11.45
CA MET A 321 24.07 -20.56 11.44
C MET A 321 23.22 -19.45 10.81
N ILE A 322 22.06 -19.11 11.39
CA ILE A 322 21.48 -17.76 11.27
C ILE A 322 20.87 -17.36 12.63
N GLN A 323 21.73 -17.32 13.66
CA GLN A 323 21.60 -16.28 14.69
C GLN A 323 22.80 -15.36 14.47
N LYS A 324 22.64 -14.42 13.55
CA LYS A 324 23.55 -13.28 13.49
C LYS A 324 23.08 -12.37 14.63
N ASN A 325 23.86 -12.33 15.71
CA ASN A 325 23.69 -11.41 16.83
C ASN A 325 23.33 -10.01 16.30
N LEU A 326 22.12 -9.52 16.57
CA LEU A 326 21.83 -8.10 16.54
C LEU A 326 22.69 -7.48 17.65
N PRO A 327 23.59 -6.53 17.37
CA PRO A 327 24.32 -5.85 18.42
C PRO A 327 23.30 -5.14 19.33
N GLU A 328 23.45 -5.35 20.62
CA GLU A 328 22.64 -4.85 21.75
C GLU A 328 22.80 -3.33 21.96
N SER A 329 22.70 -2.55 20.88
CA SER A 329 22.78 -1.09 20.94
C SER A 329 21.65 -0.46 20.13
N ASP A 330 20.51 -0.28 20.78
CA ASP A 330 19.35 0.53 20.32
C ASP A 330 19.66 2.04 20.19
N LYS A 331 20.93 2.40 20.00
CA LYS A 331 21.38 3.80 19.89
C LYS A 331 21.32 4.24 18.43
N ILE A 332 20.52 5.27 18.16
CA ILE A 332 20.44 5.91 16.84
C ILE A 332 21.42 7.09 16.80
N ALA A 333 22.29 7.11 15.79
CA ALA A 333 23.20 8.22 15.55
C ALA A 333 22.55 9.23 14.58
N ILE A 334 22.52 10.50 14.96
CA ILE A 334 22.17 11.61 14.05
C ILE A 334 23.46 12.04 13.36
N ILE A 335 23.59 11.71 12.08
CA ILE A 335 24.84 11.86 11.33
C ILE A 335 24.86 13.06 10.36
N GLY A 336 23.70 13.67 10.12
CA GLY A 336 23.58 14.86 9.28
C GLY A 336 22.33 15.65 9.65
N MET A 337 22.38 16.95 9.42
CA MET A 337 21.25 17.85 9.62
C MET A 337 21.31 19.06 8.69
N ALA A 338 20.13 19.52 8.30
CA ALA A 338 19.92 20.78 7.62
C ALA A 338 18.59 21.36 8.13
N CYS A 339 18.42 22.67 7.99
CA CYS A 339 17.20 23.33 8.46
C CYS A 339 16.96 24.66 7.75
N ARG A 340 15.70 25.08 7.76
CA ARG A 340 15.26 26.43 7.42
C ARG A 340 14.43 26.96 8.59
N PHE A 341 14.84 28.09 9.14
CA PHE A 341 14.17 28.80 10.21
C PHE A 341 14.02 30.29 9.86
N PRO A 342 13.07 31.00 10.45
CA PRO A 342 13.00 32.45 10.32
C PRO A 342 14.35 33.08 10.69
N GLY A 343 14.97 33.82 9.77
CA GLY A 343 16.29 34.44 9.95
C GLY A 343 17.51 33.53 9.78
N ALA A 344 17.34 32.22 9.54
CA ALA A 344 18.44 31.29 9.35
C ALA A 344 18.13 30.23 8.27
N ASN A 345 18.95 30.21 7.22
CA ASN A 345 18.83 29.22 6.15
C ASN A 345 19.72 28.00 6.37
N THR A 346 20.57 27.98 7.40
CA THR A 346 21.46 26.85 7.70
C THR A 346 21.55 26.56 9.19
N VAL A 347 22.01 25.37 9.55
CA VAL A 347 22.28 24.98 10.94
C VAL A 347 23.25 25.93 11.63
N GLY A 348 24.28 26.40 10.90
CA GLY A 348 25.27 27.32 11.44
C GLY A 348 24.72 28.73 11.69
N GLU A 349 23.84 29.22 10.82
CA GLU A 349 23.11 30.47 11.03
C GLU A 349 22.15 30.36 12.20
N PHE A 350 21.40 29.26 12.29
CA PHE A 350 20.48 29.01 13.38
C PHE A 350 21.20 28.95 14.73
N TRP A 351 22.35 28.27 14.79
CA TRP A 351 23.18 28.25 15.99
C TRP A 351 23.66 29.65 16.41
N LYS A 352 24.07 30.49 15.47
CA LYS A 352 24.46 31.88 15.75
C LYS A 352 23.29 32.68 16.32
N MET A 353 22.08 32.50 15.78
CA MET A 353 20.88 33.16 16.31
C MET A 353 20.57 32.73 17.73
N LEU A 354 20.58 31.43 18.01
CA LEU A 354 20.34 30.89 19.35
C LEU A 354 21.38 31.42 20.35
N LYS A 355 22.67 31.38 19.98
CA LYS A 355 23.76 31.86 20.82
C LYS A 355 23.65 33.36 21.13
N ASN A 356 23.15 34.14 20.18
CA ASN A 356 23.01 35.59 20.31
C ASN A 356 21.65 36.03 20.87
N GLY A 357 20.74 35.09 21.17
CA GLY A 357 19.40 35.40 21.68
C GLY A 357 18.54 36.22 20.71
N ILE A 358 18.68 35.98 19.39
CA ILE A 358 17.96 36.74 18.36
C ILE A 358 16.50 36.27 18.29
N ASP A 359 15.56 37.21 18.45
CA ASP A 359 14.14 37.00 18.16
C ASP A 359 13.87 37.19 16.66
N ALA A 360 13.29 36.18 16.03
CA ALA A 360 13.01 36.13 14.59
C ALA A 360 11.53 36.36 14.24
N ILE A 361 10.71 36.74 15.23
CA ILE A 361 9.31 37.06 15.03
C ILE A 361 9.18 38.41 14.34
N SER A 362 8.44 38.44 13.23
CA SER A 362 8.16 39.66 12.46
C SER A 362 6.67 39.77 12.16
N THR A 363 6.27 40.89 11.58
CA THR A 363 4.91 41.07 11.06
C THR A 363 4.71 40.26 9.78
N ILE A 364 3.45 39.93 9.46
CA ILE A 364 3.10 39.21 8.23
C ILE A 364 3.73 39.88 6.99
N PRO A 365 4.51 39.16 6.16
CA PRO A 365 5.05 39.67 4.91
C PRO A 365 3.95 40.10 3.93
N GLU A 366 4.19 41.16 3.16
CA GLU A 366 3.21 41.70 2.20
C GLU A 366 2.73 40.65 1.19
N ASN A 367 3.63 39.80 0.69
CA ASN A 367 3.32 38.72 -0.25
C ASN A 367 2.52 37.56 0.35
N ARG A 368 2.32 37.54 1.68
CA ARG A 368 1.49 36.56 2.41
C ARG A 368 0.25 37.18 3.02
N MET A 369 0.06 38.49 2.82
CA MET A 369 -1.00 39.25 3.48
C MET A 369 -2.34 39.09 2.75
N ASN A 370 -3.33 38.56 3.47
CA ASN A 370 -4.72 38.63 3.04
C ASN A 370 -5.38 39.86 3.68
N GLN A 371 -5.76 40.84 2.84
CA GLN A 371 -6.33 42.11 3.30
C GLN A 371 -7.61 41.94 4.13
N MET A 372 -8.40 40.88 3.91
CA MET A 372 -9.61 40.60 4.70
C MET A 372 -9.29 40.11 6.12
N LEU A 373 -8.22 39.32 6.30
CA LEU A 373 -7.80 38.81 7.62
C LEU A 373 -7.03 39.87 8.43
N PHE A 374 -6.33 40.79 7.75
CA PHE A 374 -5.52 41.81 8.41
C PHE A 374 -6.34 42.90 9.13
N ASN A 375 -7.58 43.14 8.66
CA ASN A 375 -8.52 44.09 9.25
C ASN A 375 -9.25 43.53 10.49
N ASP A 376 -9.13 42.23 10.75
CA ASP A 376 -9.63 41.62 11.98
C ASP A 376 -8.63 41.86 13.12
N SER A 377 -9.08 42.56 14.16
CA SER A 377 -8.26 42.84 15.36
C SER A 377 -7.89 41.58 16.15
N THR A 378 -8.59 40.48 15.95
CA THR A 378 -8.36 39.19 16.64
C THR A 378 -7.34 38.30 15.92
N PHE A 379 -6.97 38.64 14.68
CA PHE A 379 -6.00 37.86 13.91
C PHE A 379 -4.56 38.12 14.40
N PRO A 380 -3.76 37.07 14.67
CA PRO A 380 -2.37 37.24 15.09
C PRO A 380 -1.54 37.89 13.97
N LYS A 381 -0.96 39.06 14.27
CA LYS A 381 -0.21 39.88 13.29
C LYS A 381 1.29 39.59 13.24
N HIS A 382 1.78 38.74 14.15
CA HIS A 382 3.19 38.41 14.31
C HIS A 382 3.40 36.91 14.16
N GLY A 383 4.48 36.52 13.49
CA GLY A 383 4.84 35.13 13.25
C GLY A 383 6.29 34.98 12.80
N GLY A 384 6.76 33.75 12.75
CA GLY A 384 8.04 33.41 12.14
C GLY A 384 7.84 33.08 10.67
N TYR A 385 8.49 33.82 9.77
CA TYR A 385 8.33 33.64 8.33
C TYR A 385 9.64 33.20 7.68
N LEU A 386 9.53 32.24 6.77
CA LEU A 386 10.62 31.83 5.90
C LEU A 386 10.67 32.73 4.67
N ASN A 387 11.86 33.14 4.29
CA ASN A 387 12.11 33.92 3.08
C ASN A 387 12.17 32.99 1.87
N ASN A 388 11.91 33.53 0.67
CA ASN A 388 12.08 32.83 -0.61
C ASN A 388 11.32 31.49 -0.70
N ILE A 389 10.16 31.39 -0.05
CA ILE A 389 9.34 30.15 -0.02
C ILE A 389 8.85 29.72 -1.43
N ASP A 390 8.87 30.65 -2.38
CA ASP A 390 8.53 30.46 -3.78
C ASP A 390 9.71 30.01 -4.65
N CYS A 391 10.94 30.12 -4.14
CA CYS A 391 12.15 29.71 -4.84
C CYS A 391 12.39 28.19 -4.71
N PHE A 392 12.80 27.53 -5.80
CA PHE A 392 13.10 26.10 -5.83
C PHE A 392 13.91 25.71 -7.07
N ASP A 393 14.95 24.88 -6.92
CA ASP A 393 15.70 24.35 -8.07
C ASP A 393 15.00 23.12 -8.69
N ALA A 394 13.93 23.37 -9.44
CA ALA A 394 13.12 22.32 -10.05
C ALA A 394 13.94 21.38 -10.96
N LYS A 395 14.90 21.93 -11.71
CA LYS A 395 15.70 21.16 -12.67
C LYS A 395 16.60 20.16 -11.95
N PHE A 396 17.23 20.57 -10.85
CA PHE A 396 18.06 19.69 -10.04
C PHE A 396 17.26 18.48 -9.54
N PHE A 397 16.03 18.72 -9.07
CA PHE A 397 15.13 17.68 -8.56
C PHE A 397 14.32 16.94 -9.65
N ARG A 398 14.65 17.15 -10.94
CA ARG A 398 13.99 16.50 -12.09
C ARG A 398 12.48 16.77 -12.16
N ILE A 399 12.07 17.96 -11.71
CA ILE A 399 10.69 18.43 -11.68
C ILE A 399 10.50 19.43 -12.82
N SER A 400 9.41 19.29 -13.58
CA SER A 400 9.09 20.24 -14.66
C SER A 400 8.69 21.61 -14.09
N PRO A 401 8.90 22.73 -14.81
CA PRO A 401 8.48 24.05 -14.33
C PRO A 401 6.98 24.12 -14.00
N HIS A 402 6.14 23.42 -14.78
CA HIS A 402 4.71 23.34 -14.56
C HIS A 402 4.37 22.58 -13.26
N GLU A 403 5.01 21.44 -13.02
CA GLU A 403 4.85 20.70 -11.76
C GLU A 403 5.37 21.49 -10.56
N ALA A 404 6.51 22.19 -10.70
CA ALA A 404 7.10 23.01 -9.64
C ALA A 404 6.15 24.10 -9.15
N GLU A 405 5.36 24.70 -10.05
CA GLU A 405 4.34 25.69 -9.69
C GLU A 405 3.23 25.07 -8.82
N LYS A 406 2.83 23.83 -9.09
CA LYS A 406 1.76 23.13 -8.36
C LYS A 406 2.22 22.42 -7.10
N LEU A 407 3.53 22.24 -6.92
CA LEU A 407 4.11 21.62 -5.73
C LEU A 407 3.98 22.52 -4.51
N ASP A 408 3.52 21.97 -3.39
CA ASP A 408 3.54 22.69 -2.11
C ASP A 408 4.97 23.13 -1.76
N PRO A 409 5.20 24.40 -1.37
CA PRO A 409 6.50 24.84 -0.89
C PRO A 409 7.12 23.99 0.23
N GLN A 410 6.30 23.34 1.07
CA GLN A 410 6.75 22.38 2.07
C GLN A 410 7.46 21.18 1.43
N HIS A 411 6.96 20.68 0.29
CA HIS A 411 7.58 19.58 -0.44
C HIS A 411 8.87 20.01 -1.13
N ARG A 412 8.87 21.20 -1.74
CA ARG A 412 10.05 21.79 -2.38
C ARG A 412 11.19 21.96 -1.38
N MET A 413 10.88 22.53 -0.23
CA MET A 413 11.86 22.77 0.82
C MET A 413 12.35 21.48 1.47
N LEU A 414 11.49 20.46 1.63
CA LEU A 414 11.92 19.15 2.11
C LEU A 414 12.92 18.47 1.16
N LEU A 415 12.76 18.62 -0.16
CA LEU A 415 13.74 18.13 -1.15
C LEU A 415 15.11 18.81 -1.01
N GLU A 416 15.12 20.13 -0.85
CA GLU A 416 16.37 20.89 -0.65
C GLU A 416 17.04 20.55 0.70
N VAL A 417 16.27 20.57 1.79
CA VAL A 417 16.78 20.31 3.13
C VAL A 417 17.23 18.86 3.29
N SER A 418 16.57 17.88 2.67
CA SER A 418 17.05 16.50 2.69
C SER A 418 18.37 16.34 1.95
N TRP A 419 18.54 17.03 0.81
CA TRP A 419 19.79 17.02 0.05
C TRP A 419 20.94 17.58 0.89
N GLU A 420 20.73 18.75 1.50
CA GLU A 420 21.72 19.37 2.37
C GLU A 420 22.04 18.53 3.61
N ALA A 421 21.07 17.80 4.16
CA ALA A 421 21.31 16.89 5.27
C ALA A 421 22.25 15.73 4.86
N PHE A 422 22.10 15.20 3.65
CA PHE A 422 23.04 14.22 3.11
C PHE A 422 24.43 14.83 2.89
N GLU A 423 24.53 16.03 2.32
CA GLU A 423 25.81 16.74 2.17
C GLU A 423 26.48 16.99 3.53
N ASN A 424 25.71 17.43 4.53
CA ASN A 424 26.21 17.65 5.89
C ASN A 424 26.74 16.36 6.54
N SER A 425 26.11 15.21 6.25
CA SER A 425 26.57 13.91 6.73
C SER A 425 27.84 13.40 6.04
N GLY A 426 28.25 14.02 4.93
CA GLY A 426 29.35 13.53 4.10
C GLY A 426 29.04 12.21 3.38
N ILE A 427 27.77 11.81 3.32
CA ILE A 427 27.33 10.61 2.61
C ILE A 427 27.00 10.96 1.17
N ASP A 428 27.65 10.24 0.26
CA ASP A 428 27.26 10.18 -1.14
C ASP A 428 25.94 9.40 -1.27
N VAL A 429 24.83 10.13 -1.39
CA VAL A 429 23.47 9.57 -1.42
C VAL A 429 23.25 8.60 -2.59
N THR A 430 24.03 8.71 -3.67
CA THR A 430 23.95 7.79 -4.81
C THR A 430 24.34 6.37 -4.43
N ARG A 431 25.15 6.19 -3.38
CA ARG A 431 25.52 4.87 -2.85
C ARG A 431 24.42 4.22 -2.02
N LEU A 432 23.40 5.00 -1.65
CA LEU A 432 22.22 4.53 -0.93
C LEU A 432 21.06 4.17 -1.88
N GLN A 433 21.24 4.31 -3.19
CA GLN A 433 20.25 3.85 -4.17
C GLN A 433 20.00 2.35 -4.02
N GLY A 434 18.73 1.95 -4.04
CA GLY A 434 18.27 0.59 -3.80
C GLY A 434 18.40 0.10 -2.35
N SER A 435 18.86 0.93 -1.41
CA SER A 435 19.03 0.55 0.00
C SER A 435 17.72 0.57 0.78
N GLN A 436 17.67 -0.15 1.91
CA GLN A 436 16.54 -0.11 2.85
C GLN A 436 16.59 1.16 3.70
N THR A 437 16.31 2.31 3.08
CA THR A 437 16.27 3.62 3.74
C THR A 437 14.82 4.10 3.83
N GLY A 438 14.38 4.43 5.05
CA GLY A 438 13.02 4.93 5.31
C GLY A 438 12.96 6.44 5.46
N ILE A 439 11.86 7.06 5.02
CA ILE A 439 11.63 8.50 5.12
C ILE A 439 10.42 8.80 5.98
N PHE A 440 10.62 9.60 7.02
CA PHE A 440 9.58 10.04 7.95
C PHE A 440 9.49 11.55 7.91
N ALA A 441 8.31 12.09 7.63
CA ALA A 441 8.04 13.52 7.57
C ALA A 441 6.73 13.85 8.29
N GLY A 442 6.73 14.94 9.06
CA GLY A 442 5.54 15.49 9.70
C GLY A 442 5.09 16.76 8.98
N ILE A 443 3.85 16.77 8.50
CA ILE A 443 3.20 17.94 7.85
C ILE A 443 1.79 18.06 8.43
N PHE A 444 1.38 19.29 8.77
CA PHE A 444 0.14 19.56 9.52
C PHE A 444 -0.82 20.55 8.82
N SER A 445 -0.45 21.15 7.69
CA SER A 445 -1.28 22.17 7.03
C SER A 445 -1.33 22.01 5.50
N ASP A 446 -2.50 22.27 4.92
CA ASP A 446 -2.82 22.13 3.49
C ASP A 446 -3.06 23.51 2.81
N ASP A 447 -2.44 24.58 3.31
CA ASP A 447 -2.71 25.95 2.86
C ASP A 447 -2.54 26.12 1.35
N TYR A 448 -1.48 25.53 0.78
CA TYR A 448 -1.19 25.64 -0.66
C TYR A 448 -2.25 24.93 -1.52
N LYS A 449 -2.79 23.80 -1.02
CA LYS A 449 -3.92 23.09 -1.64
C LYS A 449 -5.17 23.98 -1.69
N LEU A 450 -5.48 24.65 -0.59
CA LEU A 450 -6.64 25.56 -0.52
C LEU A 450 -6.47 26.78 -1.43
N LEU A 451 -5.26 27.35 -1.52
CA LEU A 451 -4.96 28.47 -2.43
C LEU A 451 -5.09 28.08 -3.90
N GLN A 452 -4.55 26.92 -4.27
CA GLN A 452 -4.69 26.39 -5.64
C GLN A 452 -6.15 26.06 -5.97
N GLY A 453 -6.89 25.44 -5.04
CA GLY A 453 -8.30 25.09 -5.24
C GLY A 453 -9.22 26.30 -5.48
N LYS A 454 -8.89 27.47 -4.91
CA LYS A 454 -9.61 28.73 -5.18
C LYS A 454 -9.30 29.33 -6.56
N SER A 455 -8.18 28.95 -7.16
CA SER A 455 -7.63 29.56 -8.38
C SER A 455 -7.83 28.69 -9.64
N LEU A 456 -8.21 27.42 -9.47
CA LEU A 456 -8.42 26.48 -10.56
C LEU A 456 -9.87 26.53 -11.08
N PRO A 457 -10.08 26.65 -12.41
CA PRO A 457 -11.41 26.46 -13.01
C PRO A 457 -11.90 25.03 -12.77
N TYR A 458 -13.17 24.87 -12.36
CA TYR A 458 -13.79 23.55 -12.15
C TYR A 458 -13.72 22.62 -13.37
N ASP A 459 -13.58 23.19 -14.57
CA ASP A 459 -13.65 22.46 -15.84
C ASP A 459 -12.32 21.83 -16.27
N HIS A 460 -11.19 22.14 -15.61
CA HIS A 460 -9.87 21.60 -15.94
C HIS A 460 -9.00 21.36 -14.69
N PRO A 461 -9.13 20.20 -14.01
CA PRO A 461 -8.24 19.84 -12.91
C PRO A 461 -6.81 19.59 -13.42
N ASP A 462 -5.83 20.27 -12.83
CA ASP A 462 -4.41 20.09 -13.15
C ASP A 462 -3.90 18.73 -12.65
N LEU A 463 -3.20 17.98 -13.51
CA LEU A 463 -2.66 16.66 -13.21
C LEU A 463 -1.76 16.64 -11.97
N PHE A 464 -1.03 17.73 -11.71
CA PHE A 464 -0.07 17.82 -10.60
C PHE A 464 -0.70 18.36 -9.31
N TYR A 465 -1.97 18.81 -9.33
CA TYR A 465 -2.62 19.35 -8.14
C TYR A 465 -2.65 18.32 -7.00
N ALA A 466 -3.10 17.10 -7.29
CA ALA A 466 -3.24 16.05 -6.28
C ALA A 466 -1.89 15.58 -5.71
N THR A 467 -0.90 15.36 -6.58
CA THR A 467 0.42 14.85 -6.18
C THR A 467 1.34 15.94 -5.64
N GLY A 468 1.09 17.19 -6.01
CA GLY A 468 1.83 18.37 -5.59
C GLY A 468 1.49 18.84 -4.19
N THR A 469 0.26 18.59 -3.72
CA THR A 469 -0.27 19.16 -2.46
C THR A 469 -0.66 18.14 -1.40
N SER A 470 -0.66 16.84 -1.72
CA SER A 470 -1.00 15.81 -0.74
C SER A 470 0.15 15.54 0.24
N ASN A 471 -0.07 15.74 1.54
CA ASN A 471 0.97 15.55 2.57
C ASN A 471 1.62 14.16 2.55
N SER A 472 0.87 13.12 2.17
CA SER A 472 1.38 11.75 2.07
C SER A 472 2.39 11.54 0.93
N THR A 473 2.44 12.43 -0.07
CA THR A 473 3.29 12.24 -1.25
C THR A 473 4.72 12.70 -1.03
N VAL A 474 5.00 13.50 -0.01
CA VAL A 474 6.35 14.06 0.21
C VAL A 474 7.40 12.99 0.48
N ALA A 475 7.07 11.99 1.32
CA ALA A 475 7.97 10.89 1.64
C ALA A 475 8.22 10.03 0.40
N GLY A 476 7.15 9.69 -0.33
CA GLY A 476 7.26 8.95 -1.59
C GLY A 476 8.08 9.70 -2.66
N ARG A 477 7.96 11.02 -2.73
CA ARG A 477 8.73 11.87 -3.66
C ARG A 477 10.22 11.88 -3.32
N LEU A 478 10.57 11.99 -2.04
CA LEU A 478 11.95 11.89 -1.59
C LEU A 478 12.52 10.49 -1.86
N SER A 479 11.78 9.44 -1.51
CA SER A 479 12.19 8.05 -1.77
C SER A 479 12.39 7.80 -3.26
N TYR A 480 11.51 8.33 -4.11
CA TYR A 480 11.63 8.24 -5.56
C TYR A 480 12.86 8.98 -6.09
N PHE A 481 13.10 10.21 -5.63
CA PHE A 481 14.23 11.01 -6.08
C PHE A 481 15.58 10.37 -5.72
N TYR A 482 15.69 9.79 -4.52
CA TYR A 482 16.91 9.14 -4.05
C TYR A 482 17.00 7.64 -4.38
N ASP A 483 15.98 7.05 -5.00
CA ASP A 483 15.86 5.59 -5.23
C ASP A 483 16.00 4.77 -3.94
N PHE A 484 15.29 5.15 -2.89
CA PHE A 484 15.27 4.40 -1.64
C PHE A 484 14.20 3.32 -1.65
N LYS A 485 14.55 2.12 -1.16
CA LYS A 485 13.61 1.04 -0.88
C LYS A 485 13.08 1.21 0.52
N ASP A 486 12.21 2.20 0.68
CA ASP A 486 11.42 2.31 1.89
C ASP A 486 10.40 1.16 1.91
N HIS A 487 10.24 0.49 3.05
CA HIS A 487 9.14 -0.47 3.26
C HIS A 487 7.77 0.22 3.11
N ALA A 488 7.72 1.57 3.14
CA ALA A 488 6.52 2.37 3.07
C ALA A 488 6.13 2.92 1.67
N SER A 489 7.00 2.94 0.65
CA SER A 489 6.70 3.65 -0.62
C SER A 489 6.59 2.77 -1.86
N HIS A 490 5.40 2.21 -2.10
CA HIS A 490 4.94 1.94 -3.47
C HIS A 490 4.34 3.24 -4.02
N TRP A 491 5.20 4.20 -4.40
CA TRP A 491 4.74 5.39 -5.10
C TRP A 491 4.59 5.04 -6.59
N ILE A 492 3.33 4.91 -7.03
CA ILE A 492 2.98 4.81 -8.45
C ILE A 492 2.85 6.27 -8.95
N PRO A 493 3.64 6.72 -9.94
CA PRO A 493 3.45 8.04 -10.53
C PRO A 493 2.03 8.15 -11.11
N PRO A 494 1.44 9.36 -11.20
CA PRO A 494 0.29 9.57 -12.06
C PRO A 494 0.71 9.22 -13.48
N ALA A 495 0.22 8.08 -13.99
CA ALA A 495 0.21 7.83 -15.40
C ALA A 495 -0.43 9.05 -16.07
N HIS A 496 0.24 9.61 -17.07
CA HIS A 496 -0.42 10.41 -18.08
C HIS A 496 -1.56 9.55 -18.64
N LEU A 497 -2.77 9.79 -18.16
CA LEU A 497 -4.01 9.35 -18.77
C LEU A 497 -4.14 10.15 -20.07
N LEU A 498 -3.62 9.55 -21.14
CA LEU A 498 -4.16 9.73 -22.49
C LEU A 498 -4.98 8.50 -22.83
#